data_AF-A0A258KA18-F1
#
_entry.id   AF-A0A258KA18-F1
#
_cell.length_a   1.000
_cell.length_b   1.000
_cell.length_c   1.000
_cell.angle_alpha   90.00
_cell.angle_beta   90.00
_cell.angle_gamma   90.00
#
_symmetry.space_group_name_H-M   'P 1'
#
loop_
_entity.id
_entity.type
_entity.pdbx_description
1 polymer ?
#
loop_
_entity_poly.entity_id
_entity_poly.type
_entity_poly.pdbx_seq_one_letter_code
_entity_poly.pdbx_strand_id
1 'polypeptide(L)'
;MIPVRFGLNDKEYKYARQLAYQAAHGTWINPYGDEAPLIDRSAKLLANGNADAAAERALLIELLKLAAYSPEHEWEAPALTGKPTTFAIQTLEKIMAFNA
;
A
#
# COMPACT_ATOMS: atom_id res chain seq x y z
N MET A 1 10.95 14.46 15.13
CA MET A 1 11.07 13.02 14.79
C MET A 1 9.68 12.55 14.40
N ILE A 2 9.47 12.19 13.14
CA ILE A 2 8.17 11.71 12.64
C ILE A 2 8.05 10.23 13.05
N PRO A 3 6.91 9.78 13.60
CA PRO A 3 6.77 8.41 14.10
C PRO A 3 7.00 7.39 12.98
N VAL A 4 7.93 6.45 13.23
CA VAL A 4 8.16 5.26 12.41
C VAL A 4 6.96 4.33 12.61
N ARG A 5 6.12 4.15 11.58
CA ARG A 5 4.96 3.24 11.63
C ARG A 5 5.30 1.98 10.83
N PHE A 6 5.27 0.84 11.50
CA PHE A 6 5.66 -0.47 10.93
C PHE A 6 7.09 -0.55 10.38
N GLY A 7 8.04 0.17 10.99
CA GLY A 7 9.43 0.21 10.51
C GLY A 7 9.65 1.10 9.28
N LEU A 8 8.59 1.72 8.75
CA LEU A 8 8.66 2.62 7.60
C LEU A 8 9.00 4.04 8.03
N ASN A 9 9.85 4.71 7.25
CA ASN A 9 10.03 6.16 7.37
C ASN A 9 8.83 6.92 6.76
N ASP A 10 8.79 8.23 6.95
CA ASP A 10 7.69 9.08 6.49
C ASP A 10 7.43 8.97 4.97
N LYS A 11 8.49 8.85 4.15
CA LYS A 11 8.35 8.74 2.69
C LYS A 11 7.74 7.40 2.28
N GLU A 12 8.22 6.33 2.89
CA GLU A 12 7.74 4.95 2.66
C GLU A 12 6.30 4.79 3.12
N TYR A 13 5.97 5.30 4.31
CA TYR A 13 4.63 5.25 4.85
C TYR A 13 3.65 6.09 4.00
N LYS A 14 4.05 7.29 3.58
CA LYS A 14 3.25 8.12 2.64
C LYS A 14 3.05 7.44 1.31
N TYR A 15 4.07 6.78 0.77
CA TYR A 15 3.96 6.00 -0.46
C TYR A 15 2.96 4.85 -0.32
N ALA A 16 3.06 4.03 0.74
CA ALA A 16 2.11 2.93 0.96
C ALA A 16 0.67 3.45 1.17
N ARG A 17 0.52 4.60 1.83
CA ARG A 17 -0.78 5.30 1.93
C ARG A 17 -1.29 5.85 0.60
N GLN A 18 -0.39 6.30 -0.28
CA GLN A 18 -0.76 6.77 -1.62
C GLN A 18 -1.28 5.61 -2.47
N LEU A 19 -0.68 4.42 -2.36
CA LEU A 19 -1.22 3.20 -2.98
C LEU A 19 -2.64 2.90 -2.49
N ALA A 20 -2.89 2.99 -1.17
CA ALA A 20 -4.23 2.84 -0.61
C ALA A 20 -5.21 3.89 -1.17
N TYR A 21 -4.76 5.13 -1.37
CA TYR A 21 -5.58 6.16 -2.00
C TYR A 21 -6.00 5.79 -3.42
N GLN A 22 -5.05 5.32 -4.24
CA GLN A 22 -5.36 4.91 -5.63
C GLN A 22 -6.26 3.68 -5.68
N ALA A 23 -6.01 2.70 -4.81
CA ALA A 23 -6.89 1.54 -4.64
C ALA A 23 -8.32 1.94 -4.28
N ALA A 24 -8.50 2.84 -3.29
CA ALA A 24 -9.81 3.28 -2.84
C ALA A 24 -10.64 4.04 -3.89
N HIS A 25 -9.97 4.74 -4.82
CA HIS A 25 -10.63 5.52 -5.87
C HIS A 25 -10.84 4.74 -7.18
N GLY A 26 -10.50 3.44 -7.20
CA GLY A 26 -10.68 2.57 -8.37
C GLY A 26 -9.80 2.93 -9.57
N THR A 27 -8.74 3.74 -9.36
CA THR A 27 -7.80 4.14 -10.43
C THR A 27 -6.71 3.10 -10.66
N TRP A 28 -6.57 2.13 -9.77
CA TRP A 28 -5.51 1.12 -9.80
C TRP A 28 -6.05 -0.31 -9.68
N ILE A 29 -7.07 -0.52 -8.85
CA ILE A 29 -7.66 -1.84 -8.63
C ILE A 29 -8.99 -1.92 -9.36
N ASN A 30 -9.18 -3.01 -10.13
CA ASN A 30 -10.43 -3.27 -10.83
C ASN A 30 -11.55 -3.59 -9.81
N PRO A 31 -12.67 -2.84 -9.80
CA PRO A 31 -13.78 -3.08 -8.86
C PRO A 31 -14.52 -4.40 -9.08
N TYR A 32 -14.26 -5.11 -10.18
CA TYR A 32 -14.87 -6.40 -10.50
C TYR A 32 -13.87 -7.57 -10.47
N GLY A 33 -12.61 -7.32 -10.09
CA GLY A 33 -11.56 -8.34 -9.98
C GLY A 33 -11.47 -8.97 -8.59
N ASP A 34 -10.58 -9.94 -8.44
CA ASP A 34 -10.32 -10.64 -7.16
C ASP A 34 -9.82 -9.69 -6.05
N GLU A 35 -9.24 -8.57 -6.45
CA GLU A 35 -8.68 -7.55 -5.57
C GLU A 35 -9.71 -6.48 -5.15
N ALA A 36 -10.95 -6.54 -5.65
CA ALA A 36 -12.02 -5.61 -5.29
C ALA A 36 -12.19 -5.37 -3.76
N PRO A 37 -12.01 -6.37 -2.86
CA PRO A 37 -12.04 -6.13 -1.42
C PRO A 37 -11.02 -5.10 -0.90
N LEU A 38 -9.91 -4.88 -1.63
CA LEU A 38 -8.88 -3.90 -1.28
C LEU A 38 -9.38 -2.46 -1.42
N ILE A 39 -10.35 -2.21 -2.29
CA ILE A 39 -10.93 -0.87 -2.50
C ILE A 39 -11.61 -0.40 -1.20
N ASP A 40 -12.52 -1.21 -0.66
CA ASP A 40 -13.25 -0.89 0.59
C ASP A 40 -12.31 -0.85 1.81
N ARG A 41 -11.37 -1.80 1.92
CA ARG A 41 -10.36 -1.79 3.00
C ARG A 41 -9.49 -0.53 2.95
N SER A 42 -9.11 -0.09 1.76
CA SER A 42 -8.33 1.14 1.57
C SER A 42 -9.16 2.40 1.86
N ALA A 43 -10.42 2.45 1.44
CA ALA A 43 -11.33 3.55 1.77
C ALA A 43 -11.52 3.69 3.28
N LYS A 44 -11.70 2.57 3.99
CA LYS A 44 -11.80 2.53 5.46
C LYS A 44 -10.53 3.03 6.15
N LEU A 45 -9.36 2.62 5.68
CA LEU A 45 -8.06 3.11 6.17
C LEU A 45 -7.96 4.64 6.06
N LEU A 46 -8.42 5.20 4.93
CA LEU A 46 -8.34 6.64 4.68
C LEU A 46 -9.36 7.46 5.47
N ALA A 47 -10.58 6.94 5.66
CA ALA A 47 -11.68 7.66 6.32
C ALA A 47 -11.48 7.80 7.83
N ASN A 48 -11.11 6.72 8.52
CA ASN A 48 -11.08 6.70 9.99
C ASN A 48 -9.67 6.52 10.58
N GLY A 49 -8.67 6.20 9.76
CA GLY A 49 -7.46 5.54 10.24
C GLY A 49 -7.81 4.14 10.78
N ASN A 50 -7.02 3.11 10.47
CA ASN A 50 -7.37 1.79 10.98
C ASN A 50 -7.26 1.79 12.51
N ALA A 51 -8.33 1.44 13.21
CA ALA A 51 -8.31 1.29 14.68
C ALA A 51 -7.40 0.12 15.09
N ASP A 52 -7.17 -0.82 14.17
CA ASP A 52 -6.23 -1.93 14.33
C ASP A 52 -4.97 -1.73 13.48
N ALA A 53 -3.84 -1.59 14.16
CA ALA A 53 -2.52 -1.47 13.55
C ALA A 53 -2.10 -2.74 12.78
N ALA A 54 -2.58 -3.92 13.18
CA ALA A 54 -2.28 -5.18 12.48
C ALA A 54 -3.02 -5.24 11.13
N ALA A 55 -4.32 -4.90 11.11
CA ALA A 55 -5.10 -4.82 9.89
C ALA A 55 -4.55 -3.76 8.92
N GLU A 56 -4.06 -2.62 9.42
CA GLU A 56 -3.39 -1.61 8.58
C GLU A 56 -2.11 -2.16 7.98
N ARG A 57 -1.24 -2.76 8.79
CA ARG A 57 0.00 -3.35 8.28
C ARG A 57 -0.28 -4.40 7.22
N ALA A 58 -1.26 -5.29 7.45
CA ALA A 58 -1.64 -6.32 6.49
C ALA A 58 -2.12 -5.72 5.16
N LEU A 59 -2.99 -4.71 5.21
CA LEU A 59 -3.45 -4.00 4.01
C LEU A 59 -2.30 -3.34 3.25
N LEU A 60 -1.41 -2.62 3.96
CA LEU A 60 -0.27 -1.97 3.31
C LEU A 60 0.68 -2.99 2.67
N ILE A 61 0.89 -4.16 3.30
CA ILE A 61 1.67 -5.26 2.72
C ILE A 61 1.02 -5.78 1.45
N GLU A 62 -0.30 -6.01 1.44
CA GLU A 62 -1.02 -6.49 0.25
C GLU A 62 -0.88 -5.50 -0.91
N LEU A 63 -1.10 -4.20 -0.66
CA LEU A 63 -0.92 -3.16 -1.67
C LEU A 63 0.53 -3.06 -2.15
N LEU A 64 1.51 -3.17 -1.26
CA LEU A 64 2.93 -3.16 -1.65
C LEU A 64 3.31 -4.39 -2.49
N LYS A 65 2.74 -5.57 -2.22
CA LYS A 65 2.93 -6.77 -3.04
C LYS A 65 2.38 -6.58 -4.45
N LEU A 66 1.21 -5.94 -4.58
CA LEU A 66 0.64 -5.61 -5.89
C LEU A 66 1.54 -4.67 -6.67
N ALA A 67 2.00 -3.59 -6.03
CA ALA A 67 2.92 -2.64 -6.64
C ALA A 67 4.30 -3.21 -6.97
N ALA A 68 4.74 -4.25 -6.25
CA ALA A 68 6.08 -4.84 -6.40
C ALA A 68 6.13 -6.02 -7.37
N TYR A 69 5.06 -6.82 -7.45
CA TYR A 69 5.13 -8.15 -8.08
C TYR A 69 3.92 -8.53 -8.93
N SER A 70 2.79 -7.79 -8.89
CA SER A 70 1.65 -8.13 -9.75
C SER A 70 1.88 -7.57 -11.15
N PRO A 71 2.00 -8.40 -12.21
CA PRO A 71 2.27 -7.91 -13.55
C PRO A 71 1.22 -6.91 -14.06
N GLU A 72 -0.01 -7.01 -13.56
CA GLU A 72 -1.11 -6.13 -13.95
C GLU A 72 -1.00 -4.76 -13.28
N HIS A 73 -0.37 -4.67 -12.11
CA HIS A 73 -0.35 -3.47 -11.26
C HIS A 73 1.04 -2.85 -11.08
N GLU A 74 2.11 -3.60 -11.32
CA GLU A 74 3.51 -3.18 -11.15
C GLU A 74 3.87 -2.03 -12.09
N TRP A 75 3.34 -2.02 -13.32
CA TRP A 75 3.59 -0.93 -14.28
C TRP A 75 2.73 0.32 -14.00
N GLU A 76 1.57 0.15 -13.36
CA GLU A 76 0.66 1.25 -13.03
C GLU A 76 1.13 2.03 -11.79
N ALA A 77 1.66 1.33 -10.78
CA ALA A 77 2.08 1.95 -9.53
C ALA A 77 3.09 3.09 -9.74
N PRO A 78 4.11 3.00 -10.61
CA PRO A 78 4.98 4.11 -10.94
C PRO A 78 4.29 5.30 -11.60
N ALA A 79 3.32 5.06 -12.50
CA ALA A 79 2.56 6.13 -13.13
C ALA A 79 1.68 6.88 -12.11
N LEU A 80 1.11 6.15 -11.15
CA LEU A 80 0.19 6.69 -10.15
C LEU A 80 0.90 7.38 -8.97
N THR A 81 2.14 6.99 -8.68
CA THR A 81 2.87 7.45 -7.49
C THR A 81 4.13 8.25 -7.79
N GLY A 82 4.63 8.20 -9.02
CA GLY A 82 5.92 8.76 -9.40
C GLY A 82 7.11 8.06 -8.74
N LYS A 83 6.91 6.86 -8.16
CA LYS A 83 7.97 6.05 -7.53
C LYS A 83 8.23 4.79 -8.34
N PRO A 84 9.51 4.42 -8.57
CA PRO A 84 9.81 3.20 -9.30
C PRO A 84 9.39 1.96 -8.51
N THR A 85 9.16 0.84 -9.20
CA THR A 85 8.85 -0.46 -8.59
C THR A 85 9.87 -0.86 -7.51
N THR A 86 11.15 -0.54 -7.70
CA THR A 86 12.20 -0.80 -6.70
C THR A 86 11.92 -0.13 -5.36
N PHE A 87 11.23 1.01 -5.34
CA PHE A 87 10.79 1.67 -4.12
C PHE A 87 9.67 0.88 -3.42
N ALA A 88 8.76 0.26 -4.19
CA ALA A 88 7.74 -0.64 -3.66
C ALA A 88 8.37 -1.86 -3.00
N ILE A 89 9.33 -2.49 -3.68
CA ILE A 89 10.08 -3.65 -3.19
C ILE A 89 10.80 -3.32 -1.88
N GLN A 90 11.59 -2.23 -1.84
CA GLN A 90 12.30 -1.81 -0.63
C GLN A 90 11.36 -1.50 0.54
N THR A 91 10.22 -0.88 0.24
CA THR A 91 9.19 -0.58 1.25
C THR A 91 8.56 -1.86 1.78
N LEU A 92 8.27 -2.83 0.90
CA LEU A 92 7.72 -4.14 1.25
C LEU A 92 8.67 -4.93 2.15
N GLU A 93 9.96 -5.00 1.78
CA GLU A 93 10.98 -5.68 2.58
C GLU A 93 11.07 -5.11 3.99
N LYS A 94 11.06 -3.78 4.12
CA LYS A 94 11.10 -3.11 5.43
C LYS A 94 9.89 -3.40 6.30
N ILE A 95 8.68 -3.26 5.75
CA ILE A 95 7.46 -3.50 6.52
C ILE A 95 7.34 -4.98 6.92
N MET A 96 7.82 -5.90 6.08
CA MET A 96 7.84 -7.34 6.37
C MET A 96 8.89 -7.70 7.43
N ALA A 97 10.08 -7.09 7.40
CA ALA A 97 11.14 -7.29 8.38
C ALA A 97 10.78 -6.71 9.77
N PHE A 98 9.91 -5.70 9.82
CA PHE A 98 9.39 -5.17 11.08
C PHE A 98 8.42 -6.18 11.72
N ASN A 99 8.85 -6.80 12.83
CA ASN A 99 8.23 -7.93 13.56
C ASN A 99 8.43 -9.33 12.92
N ALA A 100 9.54 -9.56 12.20
CA ALA A 100 10.09 -10.90 12.00
C ALA A 100 10.95 -11.33 13.20
#